data_AF-A0A946JUF1-F1
#
_entry.id   AF-A0A946JUF1-F1
#
_cell.length_a   1.000
_cell.length_b   1.000
_cell.length_c   1.000
_cell.angle_alpha   90.00
_cell.angle_beta   90.00
_cell.angle_gamma   90.00
#
_symmetry.space_group_name_H-M   'P 1'
#
loop_
_entity.id
_entity.type
_entity.pdbx_description
1 polymer ?
#
loop_
_entity_poly.entity_id
_entity_poly.type
_entity_poly.pdbx_seq_one_letter_code
_entity_poly.pdbx_strand_id
1 'polypeptide(L)'
;MTHKFIPPHLRKFIVEQHYGNYTAIDHAVWRFIMRISKAFFEKYAHVSYLDGLKKTGITIDRIPHVNDMDYKLSKFGWGAVCVRGFIPPAAFMELQSRGILAIAADMRTLNHLTYTPAPDIVHEAAGHAPILADPDYAAYLHHYGEVSSKAISSRDDYNLYLAIRELSDVKEDAYSSEDQIQKAESDLETAIENFDYVSEAAYLARMNWWTVEYGLVGKIDDPKIYGAGLLSSVGESQNCLTDKVQKIHFSLDCINTSYDITEPQPQLFVTPDFGKLSEVLEEMAETMAFRLGGAEGLEKAKEAGTVCTAEYNSKVQISGILKNIIIDNDGNPAYLQYDGPTQLSRYGNEFDDHGGDYHSQGFGSPVGNVKGFYKPLCDFNDDDIEKINLRVDERLEIHFDSGVLVNGKLTNILQDNGRILILSFENCTVSLGEEFFFLPEWGMYDMTCGGSITSVYGGPADYDNYQQFLPDDKPKNIKMSSKLELSNSDIKLNDLYLKVREIREGSVPPDIDELATVYSIVTSEYPEDWLLSMQLLELGDGSDWADNARNKLEIMADEKSDLGTVIKRGLALL
;
A
#
# COMPACT_ATOMS: atom_id res chain seq x y z
N MET A 1 -13.11 -4.48 15.26
CA MET A 1 -12.92 -5.93 15.54
C MET A 1 -11.60 -6.43 14.99
N THR A 2 -11.18 -5.91 13.84
CA THR A 2 -10.01 -6.38 13.08
C THR A 2 -8.67 -5.98 13.69
N HIS A 3 -8.61 -4.86 14.43
CA HIS A 3 -7.41 -4.39 15.14
C HIS A 3 -6.71 -5.41 16.05
N LYS A 4 -7.45 -6.40 16.58
CA LYS A 4 -6.88 -7.44 17.46
C LYS A 4 -5.99 -8.44 16.73
N PHE A 5 -6.15 -8.58 15.41
CA PHE A 5 -5.43 -9.55 14.57
C PHE A 5 -4.32 -8.91 13.74
N ILE A 6 -4.11 -7.60 13.89
CA ILE A 6 -3.07 -6.85 13.18
C ILE A 6 -1.75 -7.04 13.93
N PRO A 7 -0.66 -7.46 13.25
CA PRO A 7 0.66 -7.58 13.84
C PRO A 7 1.17 -6.28 14.49
N PRO A 8 2.02 -6.36 15.52
CA PRO A 8 2.58 -5.19 16.20
C PRO A 8 3.21 -4.16 15.26
N HIS A 9 4.05 -4.59 14.30
CA HIS A 9 4.71 -3.68 13.36
C HIS A 9 3.76 -2.91 12.43
N LEU A 10 2.56 -3.42 12.12
CA LEU A 10 1.56 -2.69 11.33
C LEU A 10 0.73 -1.72 12.19
N ARG A 11 0.55 -1.99 13.49
CA ARG A 11 -0.25 -1.14 14.38
C ARG A 11 0.27 0.29 14.49
N LYS A 12 1.57 0.51 14.28
CA LYS A 12 2.19 1.84 14.34
C LYS A 12 1.67 2.81 13.27
N PHE A 13 1.06 2.29 12.20
CA PHE A 13 0.47 3.09 11.12
C PHE A 13 -1.03 3.36 11.33
N ILE A 14 -1.65 2.71 12.32
CA ILE A 14 -3.08 2.80 12.58
C ILE A 14 -3.35 3.93 13.56
N VAL A 15 -4.32 4.77 13.23
CA VAL A 15 -4.78 5.88 14.07
C VAL A 15 -6.23 5.69 14.48
N GLU A 16 -6.65 6.36 15.54
CA GLU A 16 -8.08 6.44 15.88
C GLU A 16 -8.79 7.44 14.96
N GLN A 17 -9.99 7.09 14.50
CA GLN A 17 -10.87 8.05 13.85
C GLN A 17 -11.43 9.01 14.89
N HIS A 18 -10.85 10.20 15.01
CA HIS A 18 -11.39 11.26 15.86
C HIS A 18 -12.60 11.92 15.19
N TYR A 19 -13.73 11.22 15.18
CA TYR A 19 -14.92 11.62 14.43
C TYR A 19 -15.47 13.01 14.82
N GLY A 20 -15.25 13.45 16.07
CA GLY A 20 -15.61 14.79 16.53
C GLY A 20 -14.82 15.93 15.87
N ASN A 21 -13.75 15.62 15.13
CA ASN A 21 -12.98 16.61 14.36
C ASN A 21 -13.64 16.95 13.03
N TYR A 22 -14.59 16.16 12.52
CA TYR A 22 -15.32 16.51 11.31
C TYR A 22 -16.33 17.62 11.61
N THR A 23 -16.17 18.73 10.91
CA THR A 23 -17.04 19.90 10.99
C THR A 23 -18.36 19.67 10.24
N ALA A 24 -19.35 20.53 10.47
CA ALA A 24 -20.59 20.48 9.69
C ALA A 24 -20.34 20.78 8.20
N ILE A 25 -19.29 21.56 7.90
CA ILE A 25 -18.82 21.82 6.54
C ILE A 25 -18.29 20.52 5.92
N ASP A 26 -17.44 19.76 6.61
CA ASP A 26 -16.90 18.47 6.11
C ASP A 26 -18.01 17.47 5.76
N HIS A 27 -19.03 17.39 6.62
CA HIS A 27 -20.22 16.57 6.37
C HIS A 27 -21.02 17.04 5.15
N ALA A 28 -21.11 18.35 4.92
CA ALA A 28 -21.77 18.89 3.75
C ALA A 28 -20.98 18.65 2.46
N VAL A 29 -19.65 18.78 2.50
CA VAL A 29 -18.74 18.45 1.40
C VAL A 29 -18.90 16.99 1.02
N TRP A 30 -18.84 16.08 2.01
CA TRP A 30 -19.11 14.65 1.82
C TRP A 30 -20.46 14.42 1.13
N ARG A 31 -21.53 15.02 1.68
CA ARG A 31 -22.88 14.82 1.14
C ARG A 31 -23.00 15.29 -0.29
N PHE A 32 -22.44 16.45 -0.59
CA PHE A 32 -22.46 16.99 -1.94
C PHE A 32 -21.76 16.03 -2.93
N ILE A 33 -20.54 15.57 -2.61
CA ILE A 33 -19.81 14.58 -3.42
C ILE A 33 -20.66 13.33 -3.61
N MET A 34 -21.18 12.74 -2.53
CA MET A 34 -21.94 11.49 -2.63
C MET A 34 -23.22 11.62 -3.44
N ARG A 35 -23.87 12.79 -3.43
CA ARG A 35 -25.06 13.05 -4.26
C ARG A 35 -24.73 13.08 -5.74
N ILE A 36 -23.70 13.82 -6.15
CA ILE A 36 -23.27 13.88 -7.56
C ILE A 36 -22.73 12.52 -8.02
N SER A 37 -21.96 11.83 -7.17
CA SER A 37 -21.41 10.51 -7.45
C SER A 37 -22.50 9.48 -7.64
N LYS A 38 -23.48 9.40 -6.73
CA LYS A 38 -24.59 8.45 -6.85
C LYS A 38 -25.36 8.63 -8.16
N ALA A 39 -25.73 9.87 -8.50
CA ALA A 39 -26.50 10.15 -9.71
C ALA A 39 -25.74 9.76 -10.99
N PHE A 40 -24.41 9.94 -11.02
CA PHE A 40 -23.58 9.56 -12.15
C PHE A 40 -23.32 8.04 -12.20
N PHE A 41 -22.87 7.46 -11.10
CA PHE A 41 -22.44 6.06 -11.03
C PHE A 41 -23.59 5.05 -11.10
N GLU A 42 -24.84 5.46 -10.88
CA GLU A 42 -26.02 4.63 -11.16
C GLU A 42 -26.05 4.08 -12.60
N LYS A 43 -25.48 4.83 -13.55
CA LYS A 43 -25.46 4.44 -14.97
C LYS A 43 -24.10 3.87 -15.42
N TYR A 44 -23.01 4.36 -14.85
CA TYR A 44 -21.67 4.18 -15.41
C TYR A 44 -20.74 3.30 -14.56
N ALA A 45 -21.02 3.10 -13.27
CA ALA A 45 -20.21 2.21 -12.45
C ALA A 45 -20.61 0.74 -12.64
N HIS A 46 -19.72 -0.16 -12.20
CA HIS A 46 -20.01 -1.57 -12.06
C HIS A 46 -21.24 -1.79 -11.17
N VAL A 47 -22.05 -2.81 -11.47
CA VAL A 47 -23.35 -3.06 -10.81
C VAL A 47 -23.23 -3.20 -9.28
N SER A 48 -22.08 -3.67 -8.80
CA SER A 48 -21.80 -3.86 -7.38
C SER A 48 -21.62 -2.55 -6.60
N TYR A 49 -21.36 -1.41 -7.27
CA TYR A 49 -21.00 -0.15 -6.61
C TYR A 49 -22.11 0.41 -5.70
N LEU A 50 -23.33 0.63 -6.23
CA LEU A 50 -24.40 1.31 -5.47
C LEU A 50 -24.92 0.48 -4.30
N ASP A 51 -25.05 -0.84 -4.48
CA ASP A 51 -25.41 -1.75 -3.40
C ASP A 51 -24.23 -1.92 -2.42
N GLY A 52 -23.01 -1.91 -2.95
CA GLY A 52 -21.75 -1.90 -2.22
C GLY A 52 -21.66 -0.78 -1.20
N LEU A 53 -21.98 0.46 -1.56
CA LEU A 53 -22.01 1.60 -0.64
C LEU A 53 -22.81 1.27 0.63
N LYS A 54 -24.01 0.71 0.47
CA LYS A 54 -24.87 0.35 1.62
C LYS A 54 -24.30 -0.84 2.40
N LYS A 55 -23.77 -1.83 1.70
CA LYS A 55 -23.19 -3.04 2.28
C LYS A 55 -21.95 -2.75 3.11
N THR A 56 -21.17 -1.73 2.76
CA THR A 56 -19.93 -1.34 3.47
C THR A 56 -20.13 -0.22 4.50
N GLY A 57 -21.37 0.19 4.76
CA GLY A 57 -21.67 1.16 5.82
C GLY A 57 -21.57 2.62 5.39
N ILE A 58 -21.49 2.87 4.08
CA ILE A 58 -21.40 4.21 3.51
C ILE A 58 -22.79 4.80 3.31
N THR A 59 -22.94 6.08 3.67
CA THR A 59 -24.18 6.83 3.51
C THR A 59 -23.93 8.11 2.72
N ILE A 60 -24.99 8.67 2.17
CA ILE A 60 -24.92 9.92 1.41
C ILE A 60 -24.75 11.10 2.38
N ASP A 61 -25.47 11.12 3.50
CA ASP A 61 -25.60 12.35 4.29
C ASP A 61 -24.47 12.62 5.28
N ARG A 62 -23.66 11.61 5.62
CA ARG A 62 -22.56 11.74 6.58
C ARG A 62 -21.35 10.89 6.22
N ILE A 63 -20.18 11.42 6.57
CA ILE A 63 -18.89 10.72 6.60
C ILE A 63 -19.07 9.43 7.41
N PRO A 64 -18.59 8.27 6.91
CA PRO A 64 -18.78 7.00 7.59
C PRO A 64 -17.93 6.90 8.86
N HIS A 65 -18.46 6.21 9.86
CA HIS A 65 -17.64 5.71 10.97
C HIS A 65 -16.88 4.48 10.48
N VAL A 66 -15.55 4.52 10.53
CA VAL A 66 -14.71 3.38 10.07
C VAL A 66 -14.95 2.14 10.92
N ASN A 67 -15.33 2.28 12.20
CA ASN A 67 -15.76 1.15 13.03
C ASN A 67 -17.03 0.46 12.49
N ASP A 68 -17.97 1.22 11.93
CA ASP A 68 -19.17 0.65 11.30
C ASP A 68 -18.79 -0.03 9.99
N MET A 69 -17.89 0.57 9.21
CA MET A 69 -17.34 -0.04 7.99
C MET A 69 -16.62 -1.35 8.31
N ASP A 70 -15.78 -1.39 9.35
CA ASP A 70 -15.08 -2.59 9.81
C ASP A 70 -16.06 -3.72 10.15
N TYR A 71 -17.12 -3.41 10.91
CA TYR A 71 -18.17 -4.38 11.21
C TYR A 71 -18.89 -4.87 9.94
N LYS A 72 -19.15 -3.99 8.98
CA LYS A 72 -19.86 -4.31 7.75
C LYS A 72 -19.02 -5.15 6.79
N LEU A 73 -17.77 -4.76 6.58
CA LEU A 73 -16.78 -5.45 5.75
C LEU A 73 -16.47 -6.86 6.30
N SER A 74 -16.52 -7.05 7.62
CA SER A 74 -16.25 -8.36 8.25
C SER A 74 -17.19 -9.48 7.78
N LYS A 75 -18.35 -9.11 7.23
CA LYS A 75 -19.32 -10.05 6.65
C LYS A 75 -18.88 -10.61 5.30
N PHE A 76 -17.86 -10.01 4.69
CA PHE A 76 -17.29 -10.39 3.39
C PHE A 76 -15.83 -10.83 3.50
N GLY A 77 -15.34 -11.09 4.73
CA GLY A 77 -13.95 -11.49 4.98
C GLY A 77 -12.97 -10.31 5.00
N TRP A 78 -13.46 -9.07 5.00
CA TRP A 78 -12.63 -7.87 5.02
C TRP A 78 -12.79 -7.08 6.34
N GLY A 79 -11.87 -6.17 6.63
CA GLY A 79 -11.97 -5.20 7.71
C GLY A 79 -11.52 -3.82 7.25
N ALA A 80 -11.62 -2.83 8.13
CA ALA A 80 -11.12 -1.50 7.85
C ALA A 80 -10.41 -0.90 9.06
N VAL A 81 -9.37 -0.12 8.80
CA VAL A 81 -8.63 0.63 9.82
C VAL A 81 -8.34 2.03 9.32
N CYS A 82 -8.29 2.99 10.24
CA CYS A 82 -7.84 4.33 9.90
C CYS A 82 -6.32 4.39 9.85
N VAL A 83 -5.79 5.04 8.82
CA VAL A 83 -4.38 5.41 8.69
C VAL A 83 -4.27 6.92 8.50
N ARG A 84 -3.06 7.45 8.57
CA ARG A 84 -2.80 8.87 8.36
C ARG A 84 -1.56 9.09 7.52
N GLY A 85 -1.66 9.99 6.55
CA GLY A 85 -0.62 10.26 5.57
C GLY A 85 -0.31 9.06 4.68
N PHE A 86 0.80 9.16 3.95
CA PHE A 86 1.31 8.07 3.13
C PHE A 86 2.06 7.05 3.99
N ILE A 87 1.48 5.86 4.17
CA ILE A 87 2.13 4.74 4.83
C ILE A 87 3.06 3.99 3.86
N PRO A 88 4.08 3.24 4.35
CA PRO A 88 4.95 2.46 3.47
C PRO A 88 4.14 1.51 2.58
N PRO A 89 4.45 1.42 1.26
CA PRO A 89 3.74 0.52 0.35
C PRO A 89 3.72 -0.94 0.82
N ALA A 90 4.82 -1.45 1.37
CA ALA A 90 4.88 -2.80 1.92
C ALA A 90 3.88 -3.02 3.07
N ALA A 91 3.72 -2.03 3.96
CA ALA A 91 2.75 -2.10 5.05
C ALA A 91 1.30 -2.02 4.53
N PHE A 92 1.04 -1.18 3.52
CA PHE A 92 -0.26 -1.12 2.85
C PHE A 92 -0.64 -2.46 2.21
N MET A 93 0.27 -3.05 1.44
CA MET A 93 0.04 -4.34 0.78
C MET A 93 -0.11 -5.49 1.78
N GLU A 94 0.61 -5.45 2.90
CA GLU A 94 0.44 -6.46 3.96
C GLU A 94 -0.93 -6.32 4.65
N LEU A 95 -1.42 -5.11 4.92
CA LEU A 95 -2.79 -4.90 5.41
C LEU A 95 -3.80 -5.50 4.42
N GLN A 96 -3.63 -5.24 3.13
CA GLN A 96 -4.49 -5.77 2.08
C GLN A 96 -4.44 -7.30 1.96
N SER A 97 -3.26 -7.91 2.13
CA SER A 97 -3.08 -9.38 2.15
C SER A 97 -3.81 -10.07 3.31
N ARG A 98 -4.21 -9.28 4.32
CA ARG A 98 -4.96 -9.73 5.50
C ARG A 98 -6.45 -9.39 5.38
N GLY A 99 -6.89 -8.91 4.22
CA GLY A 99 -8.24 -8.43 4.00
C GLY A 99 -8.55 -7.14 4.77
N ILE A 100 -7.59 -6.25 4.97
CA ILE A 100 -7.79 -5.01 5.73
C ILE A 100 -7.64 -3.81 4.78
N LEU A 101 -8.72 -3.03 4.67
CA LEU A 101 -8.71 -1.77 3.94
C LEU A 101 -8.14 -0.66 4.84
N ALA A 102 -7.06 -0.03 4.40
CA ALA A 102 -6.52 1.17 5.04
C ALA A 102 -7.31 2.40 4.55
N ILE A 103 -7.89 3.16 5.47
CA ILE A 103 -8.72 4.33 5.15
C ILE A 103 -8.06 5.58 5.73
N ALA A 104 -7.68 6.53 4.89
CA ALA A 104 -7.25 7.85 5.33
C ALA A 104 -8.35 8.50 6.18
N ALA A 105 -8.00 8.96 7.38
CA ALA A 105 -8.96 9.57 8.29
C ALA A 105 -9.37 10.99 7.87
N ASP A 106 -8.59 11.64 7.03
CA ASP A 106 -8.75 13.06 6.69
C ASP A 106 -9.79 13.26 5.58
N MET A 107 -10.44 14.43 5.57
CA MET A 107 -11.45 14.82 4.58
C MET A 107 -10.92 15.99 3.76
N ARG A 108 -11.05 15.93 2.42
CA ARG A 108 -10.71 17.08 1.57
C ARG A 108 -11.57 18.32 1.89
N THR A 109 -11.01 19.50 1.68
CA THR A 109 -11.70 20.77 1.93
C THR A 109 -12.62 21.15 0.76
N LEU A 110 -13.53 22.10 1.02
CA LEU A 110 -14.45 22.65 0.01
C LEU A 110 -13.72 23.19 -1.25
N ASN A 111 -12.53 23.76 -1.09
CA ASN A 111 -11.74 24.32 -2.19
C ASN A 111 -11.09 23.26 -3.09
N HIS A 112 -10.99 22.01 -2.62
CA HIS A 112 -10.33 20.90 -3.31
C HIS A 112 -11.32 19.76 -3.62
N LEU A 113 -12.59 20.09 -3.86
CA LEU A 113 -13.65 19.11 -4.13
C LEU A 113 -13.35 18.20 -5.33
N THR A 114 -12.83 18.77 -6.42
CA THR A 114 -12.63 18.08 -7.70
C THR A 114 -11.39 17.20 -7.73
N TYR A 115 -10.38 17.53 -6.94
CA TYR A 115 -9.09 16.86 -6.92
C TYR A 115 -8.36 17.13 -5.62
N THR A 116 -7.77 16.08 -5.04
CA THR A 116 -6.84 16.17 -3.91
C THR A 116 -5.56 15.43 -4.28
N PRO A 117 -4.36 16.02 -4.05
CA PRO A 117 -3.10 15.33 -4.30
C PRO A 117 -2.86 14.12 -3.38
N ALA A 118 -3.48 14.10 -2.20
CA ALA A 118 -3.36 13.02 -1.21
C ALA A 118 -4.68 12.25 -1.07
N PRO A 119 -4.64 10.92 -0.84
CA PRO A 119 -5.82 10.13 -0.55
C PRO A 119 -6.55 10.62 0.70
N ASP A 120 -7.87 10.72 0.62
CA ASP A 120 -8.74 11.14 1.71
C ASP A 120 -9.85 10.10 1.96
N ILE A 121 -10.67 10.30 2.98
CA ILE A 121 -11.74 9.37 3.33
C ILE A 121 -12.76 9.17 2.20
N VAL A 122 -12.93 10.16 1.31
CA VAL A 122 -13.80 10.00 0.13
C VAL A 122 -13.19 8.99 -0.84
N HIS A 123 -11.91 9.15 -1.18
CA HIS A 123 -11.21 8.24 -2.06
C HIS A 123 -11.22 6.80 -1.51
N GLU A 124 -10.81 6.64 -0.25
CA GLU A 124 -10.66 5.32 0.35
C GLU A 124 -11.99 4.66 0.67
N ALA A 125 -12.91 5.38 1.30
CA ALA A 125 -14.19 4.79 1.67
C ALA A 125 -15.12 4.70 0.46
N ALA A 126 -15.37 5.79 -0.27
CA ALA A 126 -16.37 5.79 -1.35
C ALA A 126 -15.83 5.30 -2.70
N GLY A 127 -14.52 5.28 -2.92
CA GLY A 127 -13.88 4.72 -4.10
C GLY A 127 -13.66 3.21 -3.98
N HIS A 128 -12.82 2.78 -3.03
CA HIS A 128 -12.39 1.38 -2.92
C HIS A 128 -13.43 0.45 -2.28
N ALA A 129 -13.97 0.83 -1.12
CA ALA A 129 -14.77 -0.09 -0.31
C ALA A 129 -16.01 -0.67 -1.02
N PRO A 130 -16.80 0.06 -1.85
CA PRO A 130 -18.06 -0.45 -2.38
C PRO A 130 -17.89 -1.67 -3.29
N ILE A 131 -16.82 -1.74 -4.07
CA ILE A 131 -16.59 -2.84 -5.00
C ILE A 131 -16.21 -4.13 -4.25
N LEU A 132 -15.70 -4.06 -3.02
CA LEU A 132 -15.44 -5.23 -2.16
C LEU A 132 -16.70 -6.03 -1.80
N ALA A 133 -17.90 -5.48 -2.03
CA ALA A 133 -19.13 -6.26 -1.92
C ALA A 133 -19.28 -7.34 -3.01
N ASP A 134 -18.46 -7.27 -4.07
CA ASP A 134 -18.32 -8.27 -5.10
C ASP A 134 -17.29 -9.33 -4.69
N PRO A 135 -17.66 -10.61 -4.60
CA PRO A 135 -16.78 -11.65 -4.08
C PRO A 135 -15.55 -11.91 -4.98
N ASP A 136 -15.68 -11.77 -6.30
CA ASP A 136 -14.58 -12.03 -7.22
C ASP A 136 -13.54 -10.90 -7.13
N TYR A 137 -14.01 -9.64 -7.04
CA TYR A 137 -13.12 -8.51 -6.80
C TYR A 137 -12.46 -8.56 -5.42
N ALA A 138 -13.22 -8.91 -4.38
CA ALA A 138 -12.69 -9.05 -3.03
C ALA A 138 -11.61 -10.14 -2.95
N ALA A 139 -11.80 -11.26 -3.65
CA ALA A 139 -10.80 -12.32 -3.75
C ALA A 139 -9.56 -11.86 -4.53
N TYR A 140 -9.76 -11.18 -5.68
CA TYR A 140 -8.66 -10.58 -6.44
C TYR A 140 -7.83 -9.64 -5.58
N LEU A 141 -8.46 -8.69 -4.88
CA LEU A 141 -7.75 -7.68 -4.11
C LEU A 141 -6.98 -8.27 -2.92
N HIS A 142 -7.55 -9.29 -2.27
CA HIS A 142 -6.87 -10.03 -1.21
C HIS A 142 -5.61 -10.73 -1.75
N HIS A 143 -5.77 -11.45 -2.87
CA HIS A 143 -4.67 -12.15 -3.51
C HIS A 143 -3.60 -11.20 -4.07
N TYR A 144 -4.04 -10.04 -4.57
CA TYR A 144 -3.16 -8.96 -4.98
C TYR A 144 -2.28 -8.50 -3.81
N GLY A 145 -2.86 -8.31 -2.62
CA GLY A 145 -2.11 -8.02 -1.40
C GLY A 145 -1.13 -9.14 -1.03
N GLU A 146 -1.53 -10.41 -1.11
CA GLU A 146 -0.64 -11.56 -0.83
C GLU A 146 0.59 -11.57 -1.74
N VAL A 147 0.38 -11.43 -3.05
CA VAL A 147 1.46 -11.40 -4.05
C VAL A 147 2.33 -10.15 -3.86
N SER A 148 1.70 -8.98 -3.72
CA SER A 148 2.41 -7.72 -3.63
C SER A 148 3.16 -7.53 -2.31
N SER A 149 2.72 -8.16 -1.22
CA SER A 149 3.46 -8.16 0.06
C SER A 149 4.78 -8.94 -0.02
N LYS A 150 4.95 -9.79 -1.04
CA LYS A 150 6.17 -10.56 -1.31
C LYS A 150 7.08 -9.91 -2.35
N ALA A 151 6.63 -8.86 -3.03
CA ALA A 151 7.39 -8.19 -4.06
C ALA A 151 8.68 -7.59 -3.53
N ILE A 152 9.76 -7.74 -4.29
CA ILE A 152 11.02 -7.06 -3.99
C ILE A 152 10.90 -5.58 -4.40
N SER A 153 11.08 -4.69 -3.43
CA SER A 153 11.25 -3.24 -3.67
C SER A 153 12.73 -2.89 -3.78
N SER A 154 13.09 -2.01 -4.69
CA SER A 154 14.45 -1.49 -4.84
C SER A 154 14.74 -0.34 -3.90
N ARG A 155 16.01 0.04 -3.81
CA ARG A 155 16.43 1.26 -3.13
C ARG A 155 15.78 2.51 -3.74
N ASP A 156 15.56 2.50 -5.06
CA ASP A 156 14.98 3.64 -5.78
C ASP A 156 13.48 3.78 -5.45
N ASP A 157 12.75 2.66 -5.34
CA ASP A 157 11.36 2.67 -4.83
C ASP A 157 11.28 3.29 -3.44
N TYR A 158 12.23 2.94 -2.57
CA TYR A 158 12.27 3.44 -1.21
C TYR A 158 12.55 4.94 -1.16
N ASN A 159 13.50 5.41 -1.96
CA ASN A 159 13.83 6.84 -2.08
C ASN A 159 12.64 7.64 -2.62
N LEU A 160 11.96 7.12 -3.65
CA LEU A 160 10.77 7.73 -4.22
C LEU A 160 9.64 7.83 -3.18
N TYR A 161 9.37 6.75 -2.45
CA TYR A 161 8.40 6.75 -1.36
C TYR A 161 8.73 7.81 -0.30
N LEU A 162 9.97 7.89 0.15
CA LEU A 162 10.38 8.89 1.15
C LEU A 162 10.20 10.32 0.64
N ALA A 163 10.51 10.58 -0.64
CA ALA A 163 10.33 11.90 -1.24
C ALA A 163 8.84 12.29 -1.37
N ILE A 164 7.99 11.37 -1.83
CA ILE A 164 6.53 11.57 -1.90
C ILE A 164 5.98 11.86 -0.51
N ARG A 165 6.40 11.07 0.48
CA ARG A 165 5.94 11.23 1.85
C ARG A 165 6.38 12.56 2.44
N GLU A 166 7.64 12.97 2.27
CA GLU A 166 8.10 14.26 2.78
C GLU A 166 7.34 15.42 2.12
N LEU A 167 7.09 15.34 0.80
CA LEU A 167 6.30 16.34 0.10
C LEU A 167 4.86 16.41 0.64
N SER A 168 4.22 15.26 0.87
CA SER A 168 2.89 15.20 1.48
C SER A 168 2.89 15.81 2.88
N ASP A 169 3.86 15.42 3.72
CA ASP A 169 3.96 15.89 5.10
C ASP A 169 4.15 17.42 5.16
N VAL A 170 5.01 17.97 4.29
CA VAL A 170 5.30 19.41 4.22
C VAL A 170 4.14 20.21 3.62
N LYS A 171 3.42 19.68 2.62
CA LYS A 171 2.24 20.35 2.04
C LYS A 171 1.04 20.38 3.00
N GLU A 172 0.97 19.43 3.94
CA GLU A 172 -0.10 19.37 4.93
C GLU A 172 0.20 20.11 6.24
N ASP A 173 1.46 20.41 6.53
CA ASP A 173 1.85 21.19 7.71
C ASP A 173 1.57 22.69 7.50
N ALA A 174 0.69 23.23 8.34
CA ALA A 174 0.32 24.65 8.32
C ALA A 174 1.47 25.61 8.61
N TYR A 175 2.59 25.12 9.15
CA TYR A 175 3.77 25.91 9.49
C TYR A 175 4.91 25.77 8.49
N SER A 176 4.74 24.96 7.44
CA SER A 176 5.76 24.80 6.41
C SER A 176 5.95 26.07 5.60
N SER A 177 7.20 26.44 5.36
CA SER A 177 7.55 27.57 4.51
C SER A 177 7.55 27.18 3.03
N GLU A 178 7.37 28.16 2.15
CA GLU A 178 7.46 27.97 0.69
C GLU A 178 8.80 27.31 0.28
N ASP A 179 9.91 27.72 0.90
CA ASP A 179 11.23 27.12 0.65
C ASP A 179 11.29 25.62 1.02
N GLN A 180 10.54 25.19 2.04
CA GLN A 180 10.47 23.77 2.42
C GLN A 180 9.68 22.97 1.38
N ILE A 181 8.58 23.54 0.88
CA ILE A 181 7.76 22.91 -0.17
C ILE A 181 8.58 22.77 -1.45
N GLN A 182 9.23 23.84 -1.91
CA GLN A 182 10.08 23.82 -3.12
C GLN A 182 11.23 22.82 -3.01
N LYS A 183 11.84 22.71 -1.82
CA LYS A 183 12.88 21.71 -1.59
C LYS A 183 12.31 20.29 -1.72
N ALA A 184 11.18 20.00 -1.09
CA ALA A 184 10.56 18.67 -1.16
C ALA A 184 10.12 18.31 -2.59
N GLU A 185 9.67 19.29 -3.39
CA GLU A 185 9.37 19.11 -4.82
C GLU A 185 10.63 18.77 -5.61
N SER A 186 11.73 19.49 -5.38
CA SER A 186 13.02 19.21 -6.05
C SER A 186 13.63 17.86 -5.64
N ASP A 187 13.49 17.47 -4.36
CA ASP A 187 13.92 16.17 -3.87
C ASP A 187 13.11 15.03 -4.54
N LEU A 188 11.80 15.25 -4.78
CA LEU A 188 10.94 14.32 -5.52
C LEU A 188 11.33 14.22 -7.00
N GLU A 189 11.55 15.34 -7.69
CA GLU A 189 12.02 15.34 -9.08
C GLU A 189 13.33 14.57 -9.21
N THR A 190 14.27 14.79 -8.29
CA THR A 190 15.54 14.07 -8.24
C THR A 190 15.35 12.57 -8.02
N ALA A 191 14.41 12.16 -7.16
CA ALA A 191 14.11 10.74 -6.94
C ALA A 191 13.50 10.08 -8.18
N ILE A 192 12.67 10.79 -8.93
CA ILE A 192 12.09 10.32 -10.20
C ILE A 192 13.17 10.20 -11.28
N GLU A 193 14.06 11.19 -11.42
CA GLU A 193 15.12 11.20 -12.44
C GLU A 193 16.17 10.11 -12.23
N ASN A 194 16.43 9.71 -10.99
CA ASN A 194 17.41 8.66 -10.64
C ASN A 194 16.81 7.24 -10.63
N PHE A 195 15.56 7.07 -11.03
CA PHE A 195 14.89 5.78 -11.01
C PHE A 195 15.35 4.92 -12.21
N ASP A 196 16.41 4.15 -12.02
CA ASP A 196 17.05 3.38 -13.10
C ASP A 196 16.56 1.92 -13.19
N TYR A 197 16.13 1.34 -12.07
CA TYR A 197 15.72 -0.07 -11.99
C TYR A 197 14.23 -0.25 -11.65
N VAL A 198 13.49 -0.89 -12.55
CA VAL A 198 12.08 -1.24 -12.33
C VAL A 198 11.99 -2.56 -11.55
N SER A 199 11.66 -2.44 -10.27
CA SER A 199 11.49 -3.57 -9.37
C SER A 199 10.16 -4.32 -9.58
N GLU A 200 10.02 -5.46 -8.91
CA GLU A 200 8.74 -6.19 -8.87
C GLU A 200 7.64 -5.34 -8.22
N ALA A 201 7.97 -4.60 -7.16
CA ALA A 201 7.05 -3.69 -6.50
C ALA A 201 6.58 -2.57 -7.45
N ALA A 202 7.46 -2.04 -8.31
CA ALA A 202 7.11 -1.04 -9.31
C ALA A 202 6.20 -1.59 -10.42
N TYR A 203 6.44 -2.81 -10.90
CA TYR A 203 5.55 -3.47 -11.87
C TYR A 203 4.16 -3.69 -11.29
N LEU A 204 4.08 -4.16 -10.05
CA LEU A 204 2.82 -4.32 -9.34
C LEU A 204 2.15 -2.95 -9.12
N ALA A 205 2.86 -1.91 -8.68
CA ALA A 205 2.29 -0.57 -8.54
C ALA A 205 1.59 -0.08 -9.83
N ARG A 206 2.19 -0.33 -11.01
CA ARG A 206 1.56 -0.05 -12.31
C ARG A 206 0.32 -0.90 -12.56
N MET A 207 0.37 -2.20 -12.27
CA MET A 207 -0.80 -3.08 -12.35
C MET A 207 -1.94 -2.58 -11.44
N ASN A 208 -1.63 -2.20 -10.20
CA ASN A 208 -2.60 -1.64 -9.26
C ASN A 208 -3.22 -0.35 -9.82
N TRP A 209 -2.39 0.56 -10.33
CA TRP A 209 -2.84 1.81 -10.94
C TRP A 209 -3.84 1.56 -12.07
N TRP A 210 -3.50 0.69 -13.01
CA TRP A 210 -4.35 0.40 -14.18
C TRP A 210 -5.55 -0.52 -13.89
N THR A 211 -5.67 -1.01 -12.65
CA THR A 211 -6.78 -1.88 -12.23
C THR A 211 -7.56 -1.28 -11.06
N VAL A 212 -7.01 -1.37 -9.86
CA VAL A 212 -7.66 -0.96 -8.60
C VAL A 212 -7.96 0.55 -8.59
N GLU A 213 -7.09 1.39 -9.16
CA GLU A 213 -7.30 2.85 -9.18
C GLU A 213 -8.06 3.35 -10.41
N TYR A 214 -7.65 2.91 -11.60
CA TYR A 214 -8.13 3.45 -12.88
C TYR A 214 -8.71 2.39 -13.83
N GLY A 215 -9.08 1.22 -13.29
CA GLY A 215 -9.61 0.12 -14.08
C GLY A 215 -11.06 0.31 -14.55
N LEU A 216 -11.31 -0.24 -15.74
CA LEU A 216 -12.61 -0.38 -16.36
C LEU A 216 -12.96 -1.86 -16.57
N VAL A 217 -14.25 -2.21 -16.55
CA VAL A 217 -14.73 -3.59 -16.68
C VAL A 217 -15.85 -3.74 -17.72
N GLY A 218 -15.88 -4.85 -18.45
CA GLY A 218 -16.91 -5.19 -19.42
C GLY A 218 -16.42 -5.07 -20.86
N LYS A 219 -17.27 -4.52 -21.74
CA LYS A 219 -16.93 -4.38 -23.16
C LYS A 219 -16.12 -3.10 -23.39
N ILE A 220 -15.17 -3.16 -24.31
CA ILE A 220 -14.27 -2.03 -24.60
C ILE A 220 -15.00 -0.80 -25.16
N ASP A 221 -16.15 -0.99 -25.82
CA ASP A 221 -16.99 0.04 -26.43
C ASP A 221 -18.07 0.61 -25.49
N ASP A 222 -18.40 -0.11 -24.41
CA ASP A 222 -19.31 0.34 -23.35
C ASP A 222 -18.82 -0.20 -21.98
N PRO A 223 -17.67 0.27 -21.50
CA PRO A 223 -17.11 -0.20 -20.24
C PRO A 223 -17.85 0.40 -19.04
N LYS A 224 -17.76 -0.29 -17.90
CA LYS A 224 -18.18 0.21 -16.58
C LYS A 224 -16.97 0.54 -15.73
N ILE A 225 -17.15 1.51 -14.83
CA ILE A 225 -16.10 1.99 -13.93
C ILE A 225 -16.07 1.13 -12.66
N TYR A 226 -14.88 0.66 -12.28
CA TYR A 226 -14.66 0.04 -10.97
C TYR A 226 -13.43 0.58 -10.22
N GLY A 227 -12.50 1.24 -10.93
CA GLY A 227 -11.32 1.85 -10.31
C GLY A 227 -11.68 2.97 -9.33
N ALA A 228 -11.05 2.97 -8.15
CA ALA A 228 -11.38 3.87 -7.05
C ALA A 228 -11.05 5.35 -7.31
N GLY A 229 -9.92 5.64 -7.98
CA GLY A 229 -9.58 6.97 -8.48
C GLY A 229 -10.73 7.57 -9.29
N LEU A 230 -11.29 6.79 -10.23
CA LEU A 230 -12.45 7.20 -11.01
C LEU A 230 -13.73 7.30 -10.15
N LEU A 231 -14.02 6.30 -9.31
CA LEU A 231 -15.21 6.27 -8.45
C LEU A 231 -15.25 7.39 -7.39
N SER A 232 -14.12 8.01 -7.12
CA SER A 232 -14.00 9.16 -6.21
C SER A 232 -14.00 10.52 -6.92
N SER A 233 -13.99 10.55 -8.26
CA SER A 233 -14.00 11.78 -9.07
C SER A 233 -14.98 11.69 -10.25
N VAL A 234 -16.14 12.35 -10.12
CA VAL A 234 -17.12 12.45 -11.21
C VAL A 234 -16.55 13.18 -12.43
N GLY A 235 -15.66 14.16 -12.22
CA GLY A 235 -15.04 14.91 -13.31
C GLY A 235 -14.15 14.04 -14.19
N GLU A 236 -13.27 13.28 -13.55
CA GLU A 236 -12.37 12.38 -14.25
C GLU A 236 -13.13 11.21 -14.89
N SER A 237 -14.12 10.67 -14.19
CA SER A 237 -15.02 9.62 -14.70
C SER A 237 -15.79 10.02 -15.96
N GLN A 238 -16.20 11.29 -16.08
CA GLN A 238 -16.86 11.75 -17.30
C GLN A 238 -15.90 11.77 -18.50
N ASN A 239 -14.68 12.25 -18.28
CA ASN A 239 -13.66 12.34 -19.31
C ASN A 239 -13.21 10.95 -19.78
N CYS A 240 -13.06 10.00 -18.84
CA CYS A 240 -12.54 8.68 -19.11
C CYS A 240 -13.44 7.84 -20.03
N LEU A 241 -14.75 8.13 -20.08
CA LEU A 241 -15.70 7.44 -20.97
C LEU A 241 -15.80 8.06 -22.37
N THR A 242 -15.10 9.16 -22.65
CA THR A 242 -15.10 9.80 -23.98
C THR A 242 -14.06 9.17 -24.91
N ASP A 243 -14.18 9.40 -26.22
CA ASP A 243 -13.19 8.93 -27.22
C ASP A 243 -11.80 9.58 -27.08
N LYS A 244 -11.63 10.57 -26.20
CA LYS A 244 -10.34 11.22 -25.94
C LYS A 244 -9.37 10.34 -25.16
N VAL A 245 -9.90 9.42 -24.35
CA VAL A 245 -9.10 8.49 -23.55
C VAL A 245 -9.08 7.15 -24.26
N GLN A 246 -7.90 6.61 -24.56
CA GLN A 246 -7.79 5.33 -25.24
C GLN A 246 -8.22 4.18 -24.32
N LYS A 247 -8.98 3.21 -24.85
CA LYS A 247 -9.35 1.98 -24.12
C LYS A 247 -8.50 0.84 -24.66
N ILE A 248 -7.86 0.09 -23.77
CA ILE A 248 -6.96 -1.01 -24.09
C ILE A 248 -7.47 -2.26 -23.38
N HIS A 249 -7.40 -3.44 -24.01
CA HIS A 249 -7.72 -4.68 -23.33
C HIS A 249 -6.71 -4.96 -22.22
N PHE A 250 -7.20 -5.33 -21.03
CA PHE A 250 -6.33 -5.66 -19.90
C PHE A 250 -5.54 -6.95 -20.16
N SER A 251 -4.21 -6.86 -19.98
CA SER A 251 -3.23 -7.94 -20.07
C SER A 251 -2.04 -7.62 -19.16
N LEU A 252 -1.10 -8.56 -19.03
CA LEU A 252 0.14 -8.32 -18.29
C LEU A 252 0.95 -7.13 -18.84
N ASP A 253 0.76 -6.76 -20.11
CA ASP A 253 1.46 -5.62 -20.73
C ASP A 253 1.20 -4.28 -20.02
N CYS A 254 0.15 -4.17 -19.19
CA CYS A 254 -0.11 -2.98 -18.39
C CYS A 254 1.08 -2.58 -17.49
N ILE A 255 1.89 -3.54 -17.03
CA ILE A 255 3.07 -3.28 -16.19
C ILE A 255 4.17 -2.51 -16.94
N ASN A 256 4.12 -2.48 -18.28
CA ASN A 256 5.05 -1.72 -19.11
C ASN A 256 4.57 -0.29 -19.38
N THR A 257 3.40 0.08 -18.86
CA THR A 257 2.81 1.41 -19.02
C THR A 257 3.02 2.21 -17.74
N SER A 258 3.91 3.21 -17.78
CA SER A 258 4.07 4.17 -16.69
C SER A 258 2.88 5.12 -16.61
N TYR A 259 2.67 5.75 -15.46
CA TYR A 259 1.59 6.70 -15.21
C TYR A 259 2.11 7.99 -14.58
N ASP A 260 1.35 9.07 -14.74
CA ASP A 260 1.55 10.35 -14.07
C ASP A 260 0.32 10.58 -13.17
N ILE A 261 0.58 10.83 -11.88
CA ILE A 261 -0.46 11.04 -10.87
C ILE A 261 -1.04 12.46 -10.92
N THR A 262 -0.37 13.38 -11.62
CA THR A 262 -0.70 14.81 -11.64
C THR A 262 -1.54 15.24 -12.84
N GLU A 263 -1.66 14.37 -13.84
CA GLU A 263 -2.34 14.66 -15.10
C GLU A 263 -3.49 13.67 -15.37
N PRO A 264 -4.52 14.05 -16.16
CA PRO A 264 -5.56 13.13 -16.59
C PRO A 264 -5.01 11.94 -17.38
N GLN A 265 -5.52 10.74 -17.10
CA GLN A 265 -4.98 9.51 -17.69
C GLN A 265 -5.24 9.44 -19.22
N PRO A 266 -4.21 9.28 -20.07
CA PRO A 266 -4.39 9.29 -21.53
C PRO A 266 -5.02 7.99 -22.07
N GLN A 267 -4.86 6.90 -21.33
CA GLN A 267 -5.33 5.57 -21.65
C GLN A 267 -5.79 4.85 -20.40
N LEU A 268 -6.74 3.93 -20.54
CA LEU A 268 -7.23 3.06 -19.48
C LEU A 268 -7.36 1.61 -19.98
N PHE A 269 -7.25 0.68 -19.04
CA PHE A 269 -7.37 -0.75 -19.33
C PHE A 269 -8.76 -1.28 -18.98
N VAL A 270 -9.30 -2.11 -19.86
CA VAL A 270 -10.64 -2.72 -19.75
C VAL A 270 -10.49 -4.22 -19.57
N THR A 271 -10.82 -4.72 -18.39
CA THR A 271 -10.93 -6.16 -18.11
C THR A 271 -12.32 -6.68 -18.50
N PRO A 272 -12.48 -7.89 -19.07
CA PRO A 272 -13.81 -8.42 -19.38
C PRO A 272 -14.65 -8.67 -18.12
N ASP A 273 -13.99 -9.15 -17.06
CA ASP A 273 -14.55 -9.45 -15.73
C ASP A 273 -13.43 -9.43 -14.68
N PHE A 274 -13.77 -9.65 -13.41
CA PHE A 274 -12.78 -9.70 -12.32
C PHE A 274 -11.96 -10.99 -12.30
N GLY A 275 -12.43 -12.08 -12.92
CA GLY A 275 -11.66 -13.32 -13.05
C GLY A 275 -10.39 -13.13 -13.88
N LYS A 276 -10.47 -12.33 -14.96
CA LYS A 276 -9.28 -11.99 -15.76
C LYS A 276 -8.24 -11.16 -14.97
N LEU A 277 -8.66 -10.39 -13.96
CA LEU A 277 -7.71 -9.71 -13.06
C LEU A 277 -6.83 -10.70 -12.30
N SER A 278 -7.46 -11.73 -11.71
CA SER A 278 -6.74 -12.81 -11.01
C SER A 278 -5.84 -13.62 -11.93
N GLU A 279 -6.29 -13.92 -13.16
CA GLU A 279 -5.48 -14.64 -14.15
C GLU A 279 -4.18 -13.87 -14.48
N VAL A 280 -4.28 -12.58 -14.78
CA VAL A 280 -3.11 -11.75 -15.13
C VAL A 280 -2.19 -11.51 -13.93
N LEU A 281 -2.74 -11.38 -12.72
CA LEU A 281 -1.94 -11.32 -11.50
C LEU A 281 -1.14 -12.61 -11.30
N GLU A 282 -1.72 -13.77 -11.61
CA GLU A 282 -1.04 -15.06 -11.54
C GLU A 282 0.07 -15.16 -12.60
N GLU A 283 -0.16 -14.67 -13.82
CA GLU A 283 0.88 -14.53 -14.85
C GLU A 283 2.05 -13.68 -14.34
N MET A 284 1.78 -12.56 -13.65
CA MET A 284 2.83 -11.75 -13.02
C MET A 284 3.56 -12.52 -11.92
N ALA A 285 2.82 -13.17 -11.01
CA ALA A 285 3.37 -13.85 -9.86
C ALA A 285 4.31 -15.02 -10.24
N GLU A 286 4.03 -15.74 -11.33
CA GLU A 286 4.93 -16.77 -11.88
C GLU A 286 6.31 -16.22 -12.28
N THR A 287 6.40 -14.93 -12.61
CA THR A 287 7.69 -14.28 -12.92
C THR A 287 8.39 -13.74 -11.68
N MET A 288 7.78 -13.75 -10.50
CA MET A 288 8.31 -13.10 -9.31
C MET A 288 9.30 -13.98 -8.54
N ALA A 289 10.26 -13.33 -7.87
CA ALA A 289 11.35 -13.97 -7.14
C ALA A 289 10.87 -14.99 -6.09
N PHE A 290 9.69 -14.75 -5.50
CA PHE A 290 9.15 -15.62 -4.44
C PHE A 290 8.65 -16.97 -4.98
N ARG A 291 8.32 -17.04 -6.28
CA ARG A 291 7.99 -18.30 -6.96
C ARG A 291 9.19 -18.91 -7.68
N LEU A 292 10.05 -18.07 -8.25
CA LEU A 292 11.23 -18.52 -8.97
C LEU A 292 12.28 -19.15 -8.04
N GLY A 293 12.56 -18.50 -6.90
CA GLY A 293 13.69 -18.87 -6.05
C GLY A 293 15.01 -18.90 -6.82
N GLY A 294 15.90 -19.82 -6.46
CA GLY A 294 17.12 -20.11 -7.22
C GLY A 294 18.02 -18.89 -7.48
N ALA A 295 18.84 -18.97 -8.54
CA ALA A 295 19.74 -17.88 -8.94
C ALA A 295 18.97 -16.64 -9.40
N GLU A 296 17.89 -16.81 -10.16
CA GLU A 296 17.13 -15.69 -10.74
C GLU A 296 16.46 -14.83 -9.66
N GLY A 297 15.80 -15.44 -8.68
CA GLY A 297 15.21 -14.72 -7.55
C GLY A 297 16.25 -14.01 -6.68
N LEU A 298 17.41 -14.63 -6.48
CA LEU A 298 18.51 -14.01 -5.74
C LEU A 298 19.11 -12.83 -6.50
N GLU A 299 19.28 -12.92 -7.82
CA GLU A 299 19.78 -11.81 -8.64
C GLU A 299 18.88 -10.59 -8.55
N LYS A 300 17.55 -10.78 -8.54
CA LYS A 300 16.59 -9.68 -8.30
C LYS A 300 16.76 -9.04 -6.93
N ALA A 301 17.01 -9.83 -5.88
CA ALA A 301 17.27 -9.31 -4.54
C ALA A 301 18.60 -8.55 -4.45
N LYS A 302 19.64 -9.05 -5.12
CA LYS A 302 20.95 -8.39 -5.20
C LYS A 302 20.85 -7.04 -5.90
N GLU A 303 20.17 -7.00 -7.05
CA GLU A 303 19.99 -5.77 -7.84
C GLU A 303 19.13 -4.74 -7.09
N ALA A 304 18.10 -5.19 -6.37
CA ALA A 304 17.25 -4.31 -5.58
C ALA A 304 18.01 -3.57 -4.46
N GLY A 305 19.03 -4.18 -3.87
CA GLY A 305 19.88 -3.56 -2.84
C GLY A 305 19.13 -3.21 -1.54
N THR A 306 18.04 -3.91 -1.25
CA THR A 306 17.22 -3.76 -0.04
C THR A 306 17.17 -5.05 0.77
N VAL A 307 16.59 -5.00 1.96
CA VAL A 307 16.40 -6.20 2.79
C VAL A 307 15.42 -7.14 2.09
N CYS A 308 15.90 -8.33 1.76
CA CYS A 308 15.12 -9.43 1.21
C CYS A 308 15.35 -10.69 2.03
N THR A 309 14.44 -11.64 1.92
CA THR A 309 14.56 -12.98 2.51
C THR A 309 14.80 -14.02 1.45
N ALA A 310 15.86 -14.83 1.58
CA ALA A 310 16.03 -16.07 0.83
C ALA A 310 15.63 -17.27 1.70
N GLU A 311 14.74 -18.13 1.19
CA GLU A 311 14.30 -19.35 1.87
C GLU A 311 14.95 -20.58 1.26
N TYR A 312 15.61 -21.39 2.08
CA TYR A 312 16.12 -22.69 1.71
C TYR A 312 15.01 -23.76 1.70
N ASN A 313 15.24 -24.87 0.98
CA ASN A 313 14.40 -26.07 1.05
C ASN A 313 14.26 -26.67 2.47
N SER A 314 15.21 -26.38 3.37
CA SER A 314 15.17 -26.71 4.80
C SER A 314 14.16 -25.86 5.61
N LYS A 315 13.61 -24.81 4.99
CA LYS A 315 12.79 -23.75 5.57
C LYS A 315 13.52 -22.77 6.48
N VAL A 316 14.86 -22.83 6.50
CA VAL A 316 15.68 -21.75 7.04
C VAL A 316 15.60 -20.57 6.08
N GLN A 317 15.43 -19.37 6.64
CA GLN A 317 15.24 -18.12 5.95
C GLN A 317 16.38 -17.17 6.36
N ILE A 318 17.06 -16.57 5.38
CA ILE A 318 18.09 -15.55 5.63
C ILE A 318 17.52 -14.19 5.20
N SER A 319 17.35 -13.29 6.15
CA SER A 319 16.85 -11.93 5.92
C SER A 319 17.98 -10.92 6.03
N GLY A 320 18.25 -10.16 4.96
CA GLY A 320 19.32 -9.16 4.94
C GLY A 320 19.50 -8.53 3.56
N ILE A 321 20.50 -7.67 3.42
CA ILE A 321 20.86 -7.09 2.10
C ILE A 321 21.81 -8.06 1.41
N LEU A 322 21.35 -8.71 0.35
CA LEU A 322 22.16 -9.65 -0.42
C LEU A 322 23.19 -8.88 -1.26
N LYS A 323 24.46 -9.11 -0.96
CA LYS A 323 25.60 -8.41 -1.58
C LYS A 323 26.16 -9.13 -2.79
N ASN A 324 26.30 -10.45 -2.68
CA ASN A 324 26.92 -11.25 -3.72
C ASN A 324 26.37 -12.69 -3.71
N ILE A 325 26.40 -13.31 -4.88
CA ILE A 325 25.97 -14.69 -5.11
C ILE A 325 27.06 -15.35 -5.94
N ILE A 326 27.59 -16.46 -5.42
CA ILE A 326 28.46 -17.32 -6.20
C ILE A 326 27.60 -18.35 -6.91
N ILE A 327 27.71 -18.42 -8.23
CA ILE A 327 26.97 -19.36 -9.08
C ILE A 327 27.93 -20.46 -9.56
N ASP A 328 27.50 -21.71 -9.47
CA ASP A 328 28.26 -22.85 -10.00
C ASP A 328 28.16 -22.98 -11.52
N ASN A 329 28.89 -23.94 -12.09
CA ASN A 329 28.90 -24.16 -13.54
C ASN A 329 27.55 -24.59 -14.13
N ASP A 330 26.64 -25.09 -13.29
CA ASP A 330 25.30 -25.54 -13.68
C ASP A 330 24.25 -24.43 -13.51
N GLY A 331 24.67 -23.22 -13.11
CA GLY A 331 23.78 -22.07 -12.91
C GLY A 331 23.08 -22.05 -11.56
N ASN A 332 23.46 -22.92 -10.61
CA ASN A 332 22.87 -22.96 -9.28
C ASN A 332 23.63 -22.07 -8.30
N PRO A 333 22.94 -21.48 -7.30
CA PRO A 333 23.61 -20.81 -6.20
C PRO A 333 24.52 -21.79 -5.44
N ALA A 334 25.77 -21.40 -5.24
CA ALA A 334 26.79 -22.13 -4.50
C ALA A 334 27.08 -21.49 -3.14
N TYR A 335 27.05 -20.16 -3.05
CA TYR A 335 27.32 -19.42 -1.83
C TYR A 335 26.61 -18.06 -1.85
N LEU A 336 26.02 -17.67 -0.73
CA LEU A 336 25.35 -16.38 -0.55
C LEU A 336 26.19 -15.50 0.38
N GLN A 337 26.26 -14.20 0.09
CA GLN A 337 26.92 -13.21 0.94
C GLN A 337 26.00 -12.02 1.18
N TYR A 338 25.78 -11.70 2.44
CA TYR A 338 24.96 -10.59 2.91
C TYR A 338 25.85 -9.51 3.56
N ASP A 339 25.41 -8.26 3.51
CA ASP A 339 26.05 -7.12 4.17
C ASP A 339 25.21 -6.60 5.33
N GLY A 340 25.87 -6.15 6.39
CA GLY A 340 25.23 -5.58 7.57
C GLY A 340 24.40 -6.58 8.38
N PRO A 341 23.49 -6.08 9.24
CA PRO A 341 22.63 -6.94 10.06
C PRO A 341 21.93 -8.01 9.22
N THR A 342 21.99 -9.26 9.66
CA THR A 342 21.32 -10.39 9.01
C THR A 342 20.58 -11.22 10.04
N GLN A 343 19.36 -11.66 9.72
CA GLN A 343 18.55 -12.51 10.60
C GLN A 343 18.36 -13.89 9.98
N LEU A 344 18.56 -14.93 10.79
CA LEU A 344 18.20 -16.29 10.45
C LEU A 344 16.87 -16.64 11.12
N SER A 345 15.90 -17.09 10.31
CA SER A 345 14.55 -17.41 10.77
C SER A 345 14.10 -18.76 10.22
N ARG A 346 13.00 -19.28 10.75
CA ARG A 346 12.27 -20.40 10.16
C ARG A 346 10.78 -20.24 10.38
N TYR A 347 10.01 -20.38 9.31
CA TYR A 347 8.57 -20.11 9.32
C TYR A 347 8.22 -18.71 9.85
N GLY A 348 9.03 -17.71 9.53
CA GLY A 348 8.81 -16.31 9.93
C GLY A 348 9.12 -15.99 11.39
N ASN A 349 9.85 -16.86 12.09
CA ASN A 349 10.31 -16.60 13.46
C ASN A 349 11.83 -16.69 13.51
N GLU A 350 12.47 -15.67 14.08
CA GLU A 350 13.92 -15.63 14.31
C GLU A 350 14.37 -16.81 15.19
N PHE A 351 15.53 -17.40 14.88
CA PHE A 351 16.18 -18.35 15.76
C PHE A 351 16.86 -17.63 16.93
N ASP A 352 16.82 -18.23 18.12
CA ASP A 352 17.55 -17.74 19.29
C ASP A 352 19.02 -17.45 18.93
N ASP A 353 19.50 -16.26 19.32
CA ASP A 353 20.87 -15.78 19.09
C ASP A 353 21.31 -15.73 17.60
N HIS A 354 20.39 -15.66 16.65
CA HIS A 354 20.71 -15.47 15.22
C HIS A 354 20.00 -14.27 14.57
N GLY A 355 19.73 -13.24 15.36
CA GLY A 355 19.21 -11.96 14.87
C GLY A 355 20.26 -11.01 14.30
N GLY A 356 19.80 -9.86 13.81
CA GLY A 356 20.66 -8.84 13.20
C GLY A 356 21.73 -8.25 14.13
N ASP A 357 21.55 -8.34 15.46
CA ASP A 357 22.57 -7.92 16.43
C ASP A 357 23.73 -8.92 16.50
N TYR A 358 23.44 -10.20 16.31
CA TYR A 358 24.44 -11.27 16.30
C TYR A 358 25.20 -11.25 14.97
N HIS A 359 24.51 -11.31 13.83
CA HIS A 359 25.11 -11.20 12.49
C HIS A 359 25.18 -9.75 12.02
N SER A 360 25.76 -8.87 12.84
CA SER A 360 25.72 -7.40 12.62
C SER A 360 26.56 -6.89 11.45
N GLN A 361 27.56 -7.66 11.00
CA GLN A 361 28.48 -7.26 9.92
C GLN A 361 28.17 -7.94 8.58
N GLY A 362 27.23 -8.87 8.56
CA GLY A 362 26.91 -9.70 7.40
C GLY A 362 26.82 -11.16 7.76
N PHE A 363 26.46 -11.95 6.77
CA PHE A 363 26.33 -13.40 6.87
C PHE A 363 26.73 -14.04 5.55
N GLY A 364 27.26 -15.26 5.59
CA GLY A 364 27.51 -16.00 4.36
C GLY A 364 27.34 -17.49 4.56
N SER A 365 26.71 -18.15 3.60
CA SER A 365 26.42 -19.58 3.71
C SER A 365 26.48 -20.27 2.36
N PRO A 366 27.01 -21.50 2.28
CA PRO A 366 26.89 -22.32 1.09
C PRO A 366 25.43 -22.68 0.83
N VAL A 367 25.18 -23.06 -0.41
CA VAL A 367 23.93 -23.66 -0.89
C VAL A 367 24.34 -24.91 -1.66
N GLY A 368 23.67 -26.04 -1.39
CA GLY A 368 23.84 -27.22 -2.23
C GLY A 368 24.07 -28.51 -1.47
N ASN A 369 24.40 -29.53 -2.27
CA ASN A 369 24.64 -30.88 -1.79
C ASN A 369 26.07 -31.04 -1.28
N VAL A 370 26.23 -31.94 -0.32
CA VAL A 370 27.55 -32.37 0.14
C VAL A 370 28.11 -33.38 -0.86
N LYS A 371 29.36 -33.16 -1.26
CA LYS A 371 30.07 -33.95 -2.25
C LYS A 371 30.11 -35.42 -1.85
N GLY A 372 29.63 -36.28 -2.75
CA GLY A 372 29.57 -37.73 -2.55
C GLY A 372 28.30 -38.24 -1.87
N PHE A 373 27.40 -37.36 -1.41
CA PHE A 373 26.11 -37.73 -0.81
C PHE A 373 24.91 -37.48 -1.74
N TYR A 374 25.06 -36.59 -2.75
CA TYR A 374 23.98 -36.19 -3.67
C TYR A 374 22.72 -35.64 -2.98
N LYS A 375 22.89 -35.12 -1.76
CA LYS A 375 21.83 -34.51 -0.95
C LYS A 375 22.42 -33.46 0.00
N PRO A 376 21.62 -32.49 0.47
CA PRO A 376 22.09 -31.47 1.39
C PRO A 376 22.15 -31.98 2.82
N LEU A 377 22.87 -31.25 3.68
CA LEU A 377 23.01 -31.56 5.11
C LEU A 377 21.67 -31.71 5.83
N CYS A 378 20.66 -30.90 5.48
CA CYS A 378 19.34 -30.99 6.11
C CYS A 378 18.62 -32.34 5.88
N ASP A 379 19.06 -33.13 4.89
CA ASP A 379 18.48 -34.43 4.53
C ASP A 379 19.39 -35.62 4.93
N PHE A 380 20.43 -35.38 5.74
CA PHE A 380 21.31 -36.42 6.25
C PHE A 380 20.58 -37.30 7.26
N ASN A 381 20.85 -38.60 7.21
CA ASN A 381 20.42 -39.55 8.24
C ASN A 381 21.61 -39.90 9.16
N ASP A 382 21.37 -40.76 10.15
CA ASP A 382 22.40 -41.18 11.11
C ASP A 382 23.64 -41.79 10.43
N ASP A 383 23.46 -42.61 9.40
CA ASP A 383 24.59 -43.20 8.65
C ASP A 383 25.44 -42.14 7.94
N ASP A 384 24.81 -41.07 7.45
CA ASP A 384 25.52 -40.00 6.76
C ASP A 384 26.28 -39.10 7.74
N ILE A 385 25.66 -38.79 8.88
CA ILE A 385 26.27 -38.06 10.01
C ILE A 385 27.52 -38.82 10.49
N GLU A 386 27.44 -40.14 10.62
CA GLU A 386 28.59 -40.97 10.99
C GLU A 386 29.70 -40.95 9.93
N LYS A 387 29.36 -41.03 8.64
CA LYS A 387 30.35 -41.03 7.55
C LYS A 387 31.18 -39.75 7.49
N ILE A 388 30.58 -38.59 7.77
CA ILE A 388 31.32 -37.31 7.79
C ILE A 388 31.88 -36.97 9.18
N ASN A 389 31.69 -37.85 10.18
CA ASN A 389 32.07 -37.62 11.57
C ASN A 389 31.55 -36.27 12.10
N LEU A 390 30.28 -35.96 11.84
CA LEU A 390 29.63 -34.73 12.29
C LEU A 390 29.44 -34.80 13.82
N ARG A 391 30.41 -34.28 14.58
CA ARG A 391 30.43 -34.29 16.05
C ARG A 391 30.92 -32.96 16.59
N VAL A 392 30.23 -32.47 17.62
CA VAL A 392 30.64 -31.27 18.35
C VAL A 392 32.03 -31.51 18.97
N ASP A 393 32.81 -30.44 19.03
CA ASP A 393 34.20 -30.37 19.47
C ASP A 393 35.25 -31.01 18.56
N GLU A 394 34.84 -31.61 17.44
CA GLU A 394 35.74 -32.18 16.44
C GLU A 394 35.99 -31.20 15.28
N ARG A 395 37.13 -31.38 14.60
CA ARG A 395 37.40 -30.66 13.36
C ARG A 395 36.65 -31.35 12.22
N LEU A 396 35.86 -30.57 11.48
CA LEU A 396 35.03 -31.05 10.39
C LEU A 396 35.43 -30.33 9.10
N GLU A 397 35.49 -31.11 8.02
CA GLU A 397 35.72 -30.60 6.67
C GLU A 397 34.56 -31.04 5.77
N ILE A 398 33.82 -30.08 5.23
CA ILE A 398 32.66 -30.30 4.37
C ILE A 398 33.01 -29.78 2.98
N HIS A 399 32.95 -30.68 1.99
CA HIS A 399 33.09 -30.35 0.57
C HIS A 399 31.72 -30.33 -0.06
N PHE A 400 31.34 -29.23 -0.70
CA PHE A 400 30.11 -29.13 -1.47
C PHE A 400 30.35 -29.52 -2.94
N ASP A 401 29.31 -29.96 -3.65
CA ASP A 401 29.39 -30.29 -5.08
C ASP A 401 29.82 -29.08 -5.93
N SER A 402 29.46 -27.86 -5.50
CA SER A 402 29.88 -26.60 -6.10
C SER A 402 31.38 -26.29 -5.97
N GLY A 403 32.10 -27.05 -5.14
CA GLY A 403 33.51 -26.83 -4.82
C GLY A 403 33.75 -25.94 -3.61
N VAL A 404 32.70 -25.40 -2.97
CA VAL A 404 32.84 -24.68 -1.70
C VAL A 404 33.35 -25.65 -0.62
N LEU A 405 34.34 -25.20 0.14
CA LEU A 405 34.96 -25.93 1.24
C LEU A 405 34.71 -25.19 2.54
N VAL A 406 34.19 -25.90 3.55
CA VAL A 406 34.03 -25.41 4.92
C VAL A 406 34.89 -26.27 5.83
N ASN A 407 35.84 -25.66 6.54
CA ASN A 407 36.77 -26.37 7.43
C ASN A 407 36.93 -25.61 8.74
N GLY A 408 36.46 -26.21 9.84
CA GLY A 408 36.49 -25.59 11.16
C GLY A 408 36.28 -26.58 12.29
N LYS A 409 36.37 -26.11 13.53
CA LYS A 409 36.00 -26.90 14.71
C LYS A 409 34.50 -26.71 14.96
N LEU A 410 33.71 -27.78 14.86
CA LEU A 410 32.26 -27.71 15.06
C LEU A 410 31.95 -27.49 16.54
N THR A 411 31.14 -26.49 16.87
CA THR A 411 30.77 -26.16 18.26
C THR A 411 29.29 -26.35 18.56
N ASN A 412 28.43 -26.21 17.56
CA ASN A 412 26.99 -26.37 17.74
C ASN A 412 26.32 -26.98 16.50
N ILE A 413 25.23 -27.69 16.75
CA ILE A 413 24.36 -28.27 15.72
C ILE A 413 22.92 -27.93 16.10
N LEU A 414 22.32 -26.99 15.38
CA LEU A 414 20.89 -26.68 15.51
C LEU A 414 20.09 -27.62 14.62
N GLN A 415 19.16 -28.37 15.23
CA GLN A 415 18.31 -29.33 14.52
C GLN A 415 16.85 -29.17 14.91
N ASP A 416 15.95 -29.55 14.00
CA ASP A 416 14.53 -29.72 14.29
C ASP A 416 14.00 -30.99 13.60
N ASN A 417 13.32 -31.84 14.36
CA ASN A 417 12.76 -33.11 13.88
C ASN A 417 13.78 -33.96 13.09
N GLY A 418 15.05 -33.98 13.54
CA GLY A 418 16.14 -34.71 12.90
C GLY A 418 16.75 -34.04 11.66
N ARG A 419 16.23 -32.89 11.21
CA ARG A 419 16.85 -32.10 10.14
C ARG A 419 17.90 -31.14 10.70
N ILE A 420 19.08 -31.15 10.12
CA ILE A 420 20.15 -30.21 10.44
C ILE A 420 19.82 -28.86 9.78
N LEU A 421 19.77 -27.79 10.58
CA LEU A 421 19.37 -26.46 10.13
C LEU A 421 20.56 -25.50 10.07
N ILE A 422 21.31 -25.40 11.17
CA ILE A 422 22.47 -24.53 11.31
C ILE A 422 23.62 -25.30 11.97
N LEU A 423 24.83 -25.11 11.47
CA LEU A 423 26.07 -25.55 12.11
C LEU A 423 26.91 -24.33 12.48
N SER A 424 27.48 -24.34 13.69
CA SER A 424 28.36 -23.27 14.17
C SER A 424 29.78 -23.77 14.32
N PHE A 425 30.76 -22.97 13.89
CA PHE A 425 32.16 -23.33 13.85
C PHE A 425 33.07 -22.27 14.48
N GLU A 426 34.06 -22.74 15.23
CA GLU A 426 35.24 -21.97 15.65
C GLU A 426 36.42 -22.23 14.70
N ASN A 427 37.32 -21.25 14.59
CA ASN A 427 38.53 -21.36 13.77
C ASN A 427 38.25 -21.86 12.34
N CYS A 428 37.19 -21.32 11.75
CA CYS A 428 36.62 -21.77 10.49
C CYS A 428 37.19 -21.00 9.30
N THR A 429 37.45 -21.71 8.21
CA THR A 429 37.70 -21.13 6.89
C THR A 429 36.62 -21.59 5.93
N VAL A 430 36.14 -20.68 5.10
CA VAL A 430 35.26 -21.00 3.97
C VAL A 430 35.90 -20.51 2.69
N SER A 431 36.01 -21.36 1.68
CA SER A 431 36.69 -21.01 0.43
C SER A 431 36.10 -21.70 -0.80
N LEU A 432 36.40 -21.13 -1.97
CA LEU A 432 36.20 -21.76 -3.28
C LEU A 432 37.47 -21.54 -4.11
N GLY A 433 38.19 -22.63 -4.39
CA GLY A 433 39.50 -22.53 -5.03
C GLY A 433 40.50 -21.76 -4.16
N GLU A 434 41.02 -20.64 -4.67
CA GLU A 434 41.96 -19.76 -3.96
C GLU A 434 41.27 -18.58 -3.24
N GLU A 435 39.95 -18.43 -3.41
CA GLU A 435 39.18 -17.33 -2.81
C GLU A 435 38.60 -17.74 -1.45
N PHE A 436 38.71 -16.85 -0.46
CA PHE A 436 38.18 -17.07 0.89
C PHE A 436 36.94 -16.19 1.13
N PHE A 437 35.86 -16.83 1.59
CA PHE A 437 34.60 -16.18 1.95
C PHE A 437 34.41 -16.02 3.46
N PHE A 438 35.19 -16.72 4.26
CA PHE A 438 35.26 -16.56 5.72
C PHE A 438 36.64 -16.95 6.23
N LEU A 439 37.17 -16.18 7.18
CA LEU A 439 38.46 -16.41 7.81
C LEU A 439 38.33 -16.58 9.34
N PRO A 440 39.19 -17.40 9.99
CA PRO A 440 39.11 -17.68 11.42
C PRO A 440 39.09 -16.44 12.31
N GLU A 441 39.83 -15.40 11.93
CA GLU A 441 39.92 -14.13 12.62
C GLU A 441 38.62 -13.31 12.64
N TRP A 442 37.62 -13.67 11.81
CA TRP A 442 36.31 -13.02 11.79
C TRP A 442 35.38 -13.55 12.88
N GLY A 443 35.76 -14.63 13.56
CA GLY A 443 35.07 -15.14 14.75
C GLY A 443 34.29 -16.43 14.47
N MET A 444 33.10 -16.52 15.08
CA MET A 444 32.21 -17.66 14.92
C MET A 444 31.62 -17.67 13.51
N TYR A 445 31.65 -18.83 12.86
CA TYR A 445 31.01 -19.03 11.57
C TYR A 445 29.74 -19.87 11.74
N ASP A 446 28.60 -19.30 11.39
CA ASP A 446 27.34 -20.04 11.31
C ASP A 446 26.99 -20.34 9.86
N MET A 447 26.51 -21.56 9.63
CA MET A 447 26.26 -22.09 8.30
C MET A 447 24.86 -22.69 8.22
N THR A 448 24.03 -22.21 7.30
CA THR A 448 22.73 -22.84 7.03
C THR A 448 22.90 -24.10 6.18
N CYS A 449 22.04 -25.10 6.40
CA CYS A 449 22.25 -26.47 5.91
C CYS A 449 21.31 -26.90 4.77
N GLY A 450 20.84 -25.98 3.92
CA GLY A 450 19.91 -26.29 2.82
C GLY A 450 20.59 -26.53 1.46
N GLY A 451 19.88 -27.24 0.58
CA GLY A 451 20.38 -27.65 -0.74
C GLY A 451 19.99 -26.76 -1.91
N SER A 452 18.94 -25.97 -1.76
CA SER A 452 18.47 -25.05 -2.79
C SER A 452 17.68 -23.90 -2.17
N ILE A 453 17.60 -22.79 -2.90
CA ILE A 453 16.74 -21.65 -2.54
C ILE A 453 15.39 -21.83 -3.23
N THR A 454 14.35 -22.03 -2.44
CA THR A 454 12.99 -22.31 -2.93
C THR A 454 12.13 -21.07 -3.11
N SER A 455 12.54 -19.93 -2.52
CA SER A 455 11.81 -18.66 -2.64
C SER A 455 12.73 -17.51 -2.26
N VAL A 456 12.56 -16.34 -2.89
CA VAL A 456 13.17 -15.07 -2.48
C VAL A 456 12.12 -13.98 -2.47
N TYR A 457 11.94 -13.23 -1.38
CA TYR A 457 10.90 -12.20 -1.28
C TYR A 457 11.37 -10.94 -0.57
N GLY A 458 10.68 -9.82 -0.80
CA GLY A 458 10.99 -8.53 -0.18
C GLY A 458 10.72 -8.50 1.33
N GLY A 459 11.57 -7.80 2.07
CA GLY A 459 11.46 -7.63 3.52
C GLY A 459 12.01 -8.80 4.35
N PRO A 460 12.09 -8.62 5.69
CA PRO A 460 12.56 -9.65 6.61
C PRO A 460 11.50 -10.73 6.88
N ALA A 461 11.96 -11.94 7.22
CA ALA A 461 11.11 -13.06 7.59
C ALA A 461 10.39 -12.83 8.93
N ASP A 462 11.10 -12.30 9.93
CA ASP A 462 10.54 -11.92 11.23
C ASP A 462 10.70 -10.41 11.42
N TYR A 463 9.68 -9.68 10.96
CA TYR A 463 9.66 -8.23 10.96
C TYR A 463 9.74 -7.64 12.38
N ASP A 464 9.07 -8.25 13.35
CA ASP A 464 8.96 -7.70 14.70
C ASP A 464 10.34 -7.65 15.39
N ASN A 465 11.18 -8.67 15.16
CA ASN A 465 12.56 -8.70 15.66
C ASN A 465 13.55 -7.92 14.78
N TYR A 466 13.31 -7.83 13.46
CA TYR A 466 14.23 -7.16 12.54
C TYR A 466 14.01 -5.64 12.41
N GLN A 467 12.83 -5.12 12.79
CA GLN A 467 12.42 -3.72 12.53
C GLN A 467 13.42 -2.66 13.01
N GLN A 468 14.22 -2.94 14.04
CA GLN A 468 15.20 -1.99 14.58
C GLN A 468 16.37 -1.70 13.62
N PHE A 469 16.59 -2.59 12.65
CA PHE A 469 17.61 -2.43 11.60
C PHE A 469 17.06 -1.81 10.31
N LEU A 470 15.74 -1.66 10.22
CA LEU A 470 15.10 -0.98 9.11
C LEU A 470 15.15 0.55 9.34
N PRO A 471 15.14 1.36 8.27
CA PRO A 471 15.06 2.80 8.44
C PRO A 471 13.76 3.22 9.15
N ASP A 472 13.80 4.32 9.92
CA ASP A 472 12.62 4.80 10.66
C ASP A 472 11.56 5.31 9.70
N ASP A 473 10.45 4.58 9.64
CA ASP A 473 9.28 4.81 8.81
C ASP A 473 8.08 5.30 9.64
N LYS A 474 8.24 5.61 10.93
CA LYS A 474 7.13 6.02 11.79
C LYS A 474 6.49 7.32 11.28
N PRO A 475 5.15 7.41 11.19
CA PRO A 475 4.46 8.64 10.81
C PRO A 475 4.92 9.81 11.68
N LYS A 476 5.26 10.95 11.05
CA LYS A 476 5.55 12.17 11.81
C LYS A 476 4.25 12.62 12.49
N ASN A 477 4.35 13.14 13.72
CA ASN A 477 3.21 13.78 14.38
C ASN A 477 2.94 15.15 13.73
N ILE A 478 2.31 15.15 12.56
CA ILE A 478 1.99 16.36 11.81
C ILE A 478 0.81 17.08 12.48
N LYS A 479 1.01 18.37 12.74
CA LYS A 479 -0.07 19.27 13.14
C LYS A 479 -0.77 19.74 11.88
N MET A 480 -1.78 19.01 11.45
CA MET A 480 -2.65 19.47 10.35
C MET A 480 -3.25 20.84 10.64
N SER A 481 -3.49 21.60 9.57
CA SER A 481 -4.15 22.91 9.60
C SER A 481 -5.52 22.92 10.31
N SER A 482 -6.21 21.78 10.41
CA SER A 482 -7.43 21.61 11.20
C SER A 482 -7.22 21.83 12.72
N LYS A 483 -5.98 21.94 13.19
CA LYS A 483 -5.60 22.38 14.54
C LYS A 483 -5.18 23.85 14.64
N LEU A 484 -5.23 24.63 13.57
CA LEU A 484 -5.15 26.09 13.70
C LEU A 484 -6.36 26.54 14.55
N GLU A 485 -6.16 27.53 15.41
CA GLU A 485 -7.29 28.20 16.07
C GLU A 485 -8.22 28.71 14.97
N LEU A 486 -9.33 27.99 14.72
CA LEU A 486 -10.35 28.40 13.75
C LEU A 486 -10.69 29.85 14.03
N SER A 487 -10.71 30.68 12.99
CA SER A 487 -11.07 32.07 13.19
C SER A 487 -12.52 32.14 13.70
N ASN A 488 -12.88 33.20 14.41
CA ASN A 488 -14.27 33.42 14.81
C ASN A 488 -15.23 33.41 13.59
N SER A 489 -14.72 33.76 12.41
CA SER A 489 -15.46 33.70 11.14
C SER A 489 -15.73 32.25 10.71
N ASP A 490 -14.75 31.36 10.82
CA ASP A 490 -14.89 29.94 10.46
C ASP A 490 -15.83 29.20 11.40
N ILE A 491 -15.74 29.51 12.71
CA ILE A 491 -16.66 28.97 13.73
C ILE A 491 -18.10 29.37 13.39
N LYS A 492 -18.33 30.66 13.12
CA LYS A 492 -19.67 31.17 12.76
C LYS A 492 -20.19 30.53 11.47
N LEU A 493 -19.36 30.37 10.45
CA LEU A 493 -19.76 29.69 9.21
C LEU A 493 -20.15 28.23 9.48
N ASN A 494 -19.33 27.51 10.23
CA ASN A 494 -19.62 26.13 10.62
C ASN A 494 -20.94 26.00 11.41
N ASP A 495 -21.25 26.95 12.29
CA ASP A 495 -22.53 26.98 13.01
C ASP A 495 -23.74 27.14 12.06
N LEU A 496 -23.61 27.92 10.98
CA LEU A 496 -24.65 28.04 9.95
C LEU A 496 -24.86 26.71 9.22
N TYR A 497 -23.77 26.02 8.86
CA TYR A 497 -23.83 24.67 8.29
C TYR A 497 -24.49 23.67 9.25
N LEU A 498 -24.15 23.76 10.54
CA LEU A 498 -24.71 22.88 11.57
C LEU A 498 -26.23 23.03 11.65
N LYS A 499 -26.76 24.26 11.65
CA LYS A 499 -28.21 24.51 11.65
C LYS A 499 -28.91 23.88 10.45
N VAL A 500 -28.38 24.10 9.25
CA VAL A 500 -28.94 23.53 8.01
C VAL A 500 -28.90 22.00 8.05
N ARG A 501 -27.85 21.42 8.62
CA ARG A 501 -27.72 19.98 8.83
C ARG A 501 -28.75 19.45 9.83
N GLU A 502 -28.95 20.11 10.97
CA GLU A 502 -29.91 19.70 12.01
C GLU A 502 -31.36 19.69 11.49
N ILE A 503 -31.73 20.70 10.69
CA ILE A 503 -33.03 20.73 10.00
C ILE A 503 -33.15 19.55 9.03
N ARG A 504 -32.11 19.28 8.23
CA ARG A 504 -32.11 18.21 7.23
C ARG A 504 -32.20 16.82 7.83
N GLU A 505 -31.44 16.55 8.90
CA GLU A 505 -31.43 15.25 9.57
C GLU A 505 -32.70 15.03 10.41
N GLY A 506 -33.58 16.03 10.51
CA GLY A 506 -34.83 15.97 11.27
C GLY A 506 -34.63 16.08 12.78
N SER A 507 -33.44 16.53 13.21
CA SER A 507 -33.14 16.85 14.62
C SER A 507 -33.94 18.06 15.09
N VAL A 508 -34.24 18.97 14.17
CA VAL A 508 -35.09 20.15 14.36
C VAL A 508 -36.19 20.14 13.29
N PRO A 509 -37.44 20.58 13.59
CA PRO A 509 -38.49 20.70 12.59
C PRO A 509 -38.09 21.59 11.41
N PRO A 510 -38.59 21.35 10.18
CA PRO A 510 -38.37 22.24 9.05
C PRO A 510 -38.87 23.66 9.36
N ASP A 511 -37.96 24.64 9.32
CA ASP A 511 -38.27 26.06 9.54
C ASP A 511 -37.74 26.90 8.37
N ILE A 512 -38.67 27.31 7.49
CA ILE A 512 -38.37 28.11 6.30
C ILE A 512 -37.88 29.51 6.68
N ASP A 513 -38.35 30.08 7.80
CA ASP A 513 -37.94 31.40 8.27
C ASP A 513 -36.51 31.34 8.81
N GLU A 514 -36.14 30.24 9.46
CA GLU A 514 -34.75 29.99 9.85
C GLU A 514 -33.84 29.82 8.63
N LEU A 515 -34.25 29.04 7.62
CA LEU A 515 -33.49 28.91 6.36
C LEU A 515 -33.32 30.26 5.64
N ALA A 516 -34.36 31.10 5.63
CA ALA A 516 -34.29 32.46 5.08
C ALA A 516 -33.29 33.35 5.86
N THR A 517 -33.27 33.22 7.18
CA THR A 517 -32.32 33.93 8.05
C THR A 517 -30.89 33.50 7.76
N VAL A 518 -30.65 32.20 7.65
CA VAL A 518 -29.33 31.65 7.28
C VAL A 518 -28.92 32.15 5.90
N TYR A 519 -29.81 32.08 4.90
CA TYR A 519 -29.55 32.59 3.56
C TYR A 519 -29.15 34.06 3.53
N SER A 520 -29.83 34.91 4.32
CA SER A 520 -29.49 36.32 4.44
C SER A 520 -28.07 36.52 4.99
N ILE A 521 -27.68 35.77 6.02
CA ILE A 521 -26.35 35.87 6.63
C ILE A 521 -25.27 35.40 5.65
N VAL A 522 -25.48 34.25 4.99
CA VAL A 522 -24.54 33.71 4.00
C VAL A 522 -24.33 34.69 2.85
N THR A 523 -25.40 35.27 2.32
CA THR A 523 -25.30 36.21 1.20
C THR A 523 -24.55 37.48 1.57
N SER A 524 -24.68 37.96 2.82
CA SER A 524 -24.03 39.19 3.28
C SER A 524 -22.60 39.01 3.78
N GLU A 525 -22.33 37.92 4.50
CA GLU A 525 -21.07 37.73 5.23
C GLU A 525 -20.14 36.70 4.56
N TYR A 526 -20.71 35.74 3.82
CA TYR A 526 -19.99 34.65 3.16
C TYR A 526 -20.40 34.51 1.68
N PRO A 527 -20.27 35.58 0.87
CA PRO A 527 -20.79 35.59 -0.50
C PRO A 527 -20.17 34.52 -1.40
N GLU A 528 -18.96 34.07 -1.11
CA GLU A 528 -18.27 33.02 -1.87
C GLU A 528 -18.71 31.59 -1.48
N ASP A 529 -19.46 31.42 -0.38
CA ASP A 529 -19.93 30.11 0.07
C ASP A 529 -21.15 29.64 -0.75
N TRP A 530 -20.83 29.01 -1.88
CA TRP A 530 -21.81 28.44 -2.78
C TRP A 530 -22.42 27.14 -2.24
N LEU A 531 -21.68 26.35 -1.45
CA LEU A 531 -22.15 25.04 -1.00
C LEU A 531 -23.27 25.19 0.03
N LEU A 532 -23.17 26.13 0.96
CA LEU A 532 -24.27 26.43 1.89
C LEU A 532 -25.47 26.99 1.14
N SER A 533 -25.24 27.88 0.17
CA SER A 533 -26.30 28.41 -0.70
C SER A 533 -27.04 27.28 -1.43
N MET A 534 -26.32 26.28 -1.92
CA MET A 534 -26.89 25.10 -2.57
C MET A 534 -27.69 24.22 -1.60
N GLN A 535 -27.18 23.98 -0.40
CA GLN A 535 -27.91 23.21 0.63
C GLN A 535 -29.19 23.89 1.09
N LEU A 536 -29.19 25.22 1.16
CA LEU A 536 -30.37 26.00 1.46
C LEU A 536 -31.40 25.82 0.34
N LEU A 537 -30.99 26.01 -0.92
CA LEU A 537 -31.87 25.81 -2.08
C LEU A 537 -32.50 24.41 -2.11
N GLU A 538 -31.75 23.37 -1.73
CA GLU A 538 -32.28 22.00 -1.60
C GLU A 538 -33.41 21.84 -0.59
N LEU A 539 -33.39 22.59 0.52
CA LEU A 539 -34.39 22.47 1.59
C LEU A 539 -35.53 23.48 1.45
N GLY A 540 -35.25 24.62 0.83
CA GLY A 540 -36.14 25.77 0.72
C GLY A 540 -36.69 26.02 -0.68
N ASP A 541 -36.64 25.05 -1.59
CA ASP A 541 -37.16 25.21 -2.96
C ASP A 541 -38.60 25.72 -2.95
N GLY A 542 -38.88 26.72 -3.78
CA GLY A 542 -40.17 27.44 -3.81
C GLY A 542 -40.34 28.57 -2.78
N SER A 543 -39.32 28.90 -1.96
CA SER A 543 -39.33 30.07 -1.07
C SER A 543 -39.01 31.38 -1.81
N ASP A 544 -39.40 32.53 -1.25
CA ASP A 544 -39.20 33.86 -1.87
C ASP A 544 -37.73 34.21 -2.16
N TRP A 545 -36.78 33.57 -1.46
CA TRP A 545 -35.35 33.75 -1.65
C TRP A 545 -34.69 32.68 -2.55
N ALA A 546 -35.40 31.59 -2.86
CA ALA A 546 -34.87 30.44 -3.59
C ALA A 546 -34.46 30.82 -5.03
N ASP A 547 -35.26 31.63 -5.72
CA ASP A 547 -34.93 32.12 -7.07
C ASP A 547 -33.64 32.94 -7.07
N ASN A 548 -33.42 33.77 -6.05
CA ASN A 548 -32.19 34.56 -5.92
C ASN A 548 -30.99 33.64 -5.66
N ALA A 549 -31.15 32.62 -4.81
CA ALA A 549 -30.10 31.64 -4.54
C ALA A 549 -29.73 30.85 -5.80
N ARG A 550 -30.74 30.40 -6.56
CA ARG A 550 -30.56 29.69 -7.83
C ARG A 550 -29.85 30.55 -8.86
N ASN A 551 -30.32 31.78 -9.09
CA ASN A 551 -29.69 32.72 -10.03
C ASN A 551 -28.21 32.97 -9.68
N LYS A 552 -27.90 33.15 -8.40
CA LYS A 552 -26.50 33.32 -7.95
C LYS A 552 -25.65 32.10 -8.29
N LEU A 553 -26.15 30.89 -8.01
CA LEU A 553 -25.44 29.65 -8.31
C LEU A 553 -25.29 29.43 -9.82
N GLU A 554 -26.29 29.79 -10.62
CA GLU A 554 -26.22 29.72 -12.09
C GLU A 554 -25.15 30.66 -12.66
N ILE A 555 -25.03 31.88 -12.12
CA ILE A 555 -23.96 32.82 -12.49
C ILE A 555 -22.59 32.21 -12.19
N MET A 556 -22.40 31.61 -11.00
CA MET A 556 -21.15 30.94 -10.64
C MET A 556 -20.90 29.69 -11.49
N ALA A 557 -21.96 28.97 -11.89
CA ALA A 557 -21.89 27.77 -12.72
C ALA A 557 -21.49 28.06 -14.18
N ASP A 558 -21.76 29.26 -14.67
CA ASP A 558 -21.41 29.70 -16.02
C ASP A 558 -19.94 30.13 -16.16
N GLU A 559 -19.22 30.29 -15.05
CA GLU A 559 -17.78 30.49 -15.06
C GLU A 559 -17.08 29.25 -15.65
N LYS A 560 -16.15 29.46 -16.58
CA LYS A 560 -15.33 28.39 -17.16
C LYS A 560 -14.23 27.96 -16.18
N SER A 561 -14.64 27.36 -15.08
CA SER A 561 -13.79 26.86 -14.01
C SER A 561 -14.23 25.46 -13.57
N ASP A 562 -13.35 24.76 -12.86
CA ASP A 562 -13.70 23.49 -12.21
C ASP A 562 -14.85 23.68 -11.23
N LEU A 563 -14.84 24.78 -10.49
CA LEU A 563 -15.90 25.16 -9.57
C LEU A 563 -17.24 25.35 -10.30
N GLY A 564 -17.26 26.09 -11.42
CA GLY A 564 -18.48 26.28 -12.20
C GLY A 564 -19.08 24.96 -12.69
N THR A 565 -18.22 24.03 -13.12
CA THR A 565 -18.62 22.67 -13.50
C THR A 565 -19.22 21.89 -12.33
N VAL A 566 -18.64 22.00 -11.14
CA VAL A 566 -19.15 21.37 -9.92
C VAL A 566 -20.51 21.92 -9.52
N ILE A 567 -20.67 23.24 -9.46
CA ILE A 567 -21.94 23.89 -9.11
C ILE A 567 -23.02 23.49 -10.12
N LYS A 568 -22.68 23.45 -11.41
CA LYS A 568 -23.60 23.00 -12.47
C LYS A 568 -24.11 21.57 -12.25
N ARG A 569 -23.24 20.65 -11.81
CA ARG A 569 -23.63 19.28 -11.46
C ARG A 569 -24.59 19.26 -10.29
N GLY A 570 -24.32 20.07 -9.26
CA GLY A 570 -25.20 20.21 -8.11
C GLY A 570 -26.59 20.73 -8.49
N LEU A 571 -26.64 21.80 -9.29
CA LEU A 571 -27.89 22.37 -9.80
C LEU A 571 -28.71 21.38 -10.65
N ALA A 572 -28.05 20.49 -11.41
CA ALA A 572 -28.75 19.47 -12.20
C ALA A 572 -29.45 18.39 -11.35
N LEU A 573 -29.18 18.33 -10.04
CA LEU A 573 -29.85 17.43 -9.10
C LEU A 573 -31.07 18.07 -8.39
N LEU A 574 -31.31 19.36 -8.61
CA LEU A 574 -32.43 20.14 -8.08
C LEU A 574 -33.49 20.27 -9.17
#